data_AF-A0A7C4GL15-F1
#
_entry.id   AF-A0A7C4GL15-F1
#
_cell.length_a   1.000
_cell.length_b   1.000
_cell.length_c   1.000
_cell.angle_alpha   90.00
_cell.angle_beta   90.00
_cell.angle_gamma   90.00
#
_symmetry.space_group_name_H-M   'P 1'
#
loop_
_entity.id
_entity.type
_entity.pdbx_description
1 polymer ?
#
loop_
_entity_poly.entity_id
_entity_poly.type
_entity_poly.pdbx_seq_one_letter_code
_entity_poly.pdbx_strand_id
1 'polypeptide(L)'
;GSSRPNSGSEHIISHYIDMHSERPAMHGEQVGIATILMSLYHSKHNPDWWTEEKYQWYTIRQMLKQMSAPVTLEELGVEVDVVINALNEGYKIRPERYTILHKRPVPKEEAVTLLKSTGMISV
;
A
#
# COMPACT_ATOMS: atom_id res chain seq x y z
N GLY A 1 10.83 -2.81 -23.26
CA GLY A 1 9.60 -2.90 -22.44
C GLY A 1 9.90 -2.45 -21.03
N SER A 2 8.90 -2.03 -20.25
CA SER A 2 9.06 -1.59 -18.86
C SER A 2 8.07 -2.35 -17.96
N SER A 3 8.40 -2.54 -16.68
CA SER A 3 7.47 -3.09 -15.68
C SER A 3 6.37 -2.11 -15.25
N ARG A 4 6.36 -0.87 -15.80
CA ARG A 4 5.38 0.17 -15.47
C ARG A 4 3.91 -0.25 -15.42
N PRO A 5 3.37 -1.07 -16.34
CA PRO A 5 1.97 -1.47 -16.26
C PRO A 5 1.64 -2.36 -15.05
N ASN A 6 2.63 -2.97 -14.40
CA ASN A 6 2.42 -4.00 -13.38
C ASN A 6 3.02 -3.62 -12.02
N SER A 7 3.63 -2.44 -11.87
CA SER A 7 4.31 -2.07 -10.63
C SER A 7 4.27 -0.56 -10.38
N GLY A 8 3.58 -0.14 -9.33
CA GLY A 8 3.39 1.23 -8.94
C GLY A 8 3.91 1.50 -7.54
N SER A 9 3.18 2.33 -6.80
CA SER A 9 3.49 2.66 -5.40
C SER A 9 3.30 1.47 -4.47
N GLU A 10 2.40 0.55 -4.79
CA GLU A 10 2.17 -0.67 -4.02
C GLU A 10 3.41 -1.58 -4.01
N HIS A 11 4.13 -1.69 -5.13
CA HIS A 11 5.38 -2.44 -5.19
C HIS A 11 6.52 -1.72 -4.49
N ILE A 12 6.53 -0.38 -4.47
CA ILE A 12 7.52 0.39 -3.70
C ILE A 12 7.36 0.08 -2.20
N ILE A 13 6.13 0.01 -1.71
CA ILE A 13 5.85 -0.34 -0.31
C ILE A 13 6.30 -1.77 -0.02
N SER A 14 5.97 -2.73 -0.88
CA SER A 14 6.43 -4.12 -0.72
C SER A 14 7.96 -4.22 -0.72
N HIS A 15 8.66 -3.56 -1.63
CA HIS A 15 10.13 -3.54 -1.61
C HIS A 15 10.71 -2.91 -0.33
N TYR A 16 10.05 -1.90 0.23
CA TYR A 16 10.47 -1.35 1.53
C TYR A 16 10.31 -2.40 2.63
N ILE A 17 9.18 -3.11 2.69
CA ILE A 17 8.93 -4.19 3.65
C ILE A 17 9.99 -5.28 3.51
N ASP A 18 10.28 -5.75 2.29
CA ASP A 18 11.31 -6.76 2.02
C ASP A 18 12.69 -6.39 2.58
N MET A 19 13.03 -5.09 2.61
CA MET A 19 14.32 -4.62 3.11
C MET A 19 14.36 -4.34 4.62
N HIS A 20 13.21 -4.10 5.25
CA HIS A 20 13.12 -3.59 6.62
C HIS A 20 12.37 -4.52 7.58
N SER A 21 11.92 -5.69 7.12
CA SER A 21 11.36 -6.75 7.95
C SER A 21 12.33 -7.91 8.10
N GLU A 22 12.49 -8.43 9.32
CA GLU A 22 13.34 -9.62 9.57
C GLU A 22 12.79 -10.88 8.88
N ARG A 23 11.47 -10.96 8.75
CA ARG A 23 10.75 -12.06 8.09
C ARG A 23 9.63 -11.47 7.23
N PRO A 24 9.95 -11.01 6.00
CA PRO A 24 8.94 -10.45 5.12
C PRO A 24 7.89 -11.51 4.74
N ALA A 25 6.63 -11.09 4.64
CA ALA A 25 5.52 -11.92 4.15
C ALA A 25 5.69 -12.26 2.66
N MET A 26 4.76 -13.02 2.06
CA MET A 26 4.87 -13.27 0.62
C MET A 26 4.69 -11.97 -0.17
N HIS A 27 5.50 -11.78 -1.21
CA HIS A 27 5.50 -10.55 -2.01
C HIS A 27 4.10 -10.15 -2.51
N GLY A 28 3.32 -11.12 -3.02
CA GLY A 28 1.96 -10.87 -3.51
C GLY A 28 0.99 -10.39 -2.41
N GLU A 29 1.16 -10.87 -1.18
CA GLU A 29 0.35 -10.45 -0.03
C GLU A 29 0.68 -9.03 0.40
N GLN A 30 1.97 -8.71 0.46
CA GLN A 30 2.45 -7.35 0.74
C GLN A 30 1.92 -6.36 -0.32
N VAL A 31 2.04 -6.71 -1.61
CA VAL A 31 1.53 -5.91 -2.72
C VAL A 31 0.02 -5.75 -2.63
N GLY A 32 -0.73 -6.79 -2.27
CA GLY A 32 -2.17 -6.74 -2.08
C GLY A 32 -2.59 -5.73 -1.01
N ILE A 33 -1.97 -5.80 0.18
CA ILE A 33 -2.22 -4.83 1.27
C ILE A 33 -1.84 -3.41 0.84
N ALA A 34 -0.68 -3.24 0.21
CA ALA A 34 -0.22 -1.94 -0.26
C ALA A 34 -1.17 -1.36 -1.33
N THR A 35 -1.79 -2.21 -2.16
CA THR A 35 -2.77 -1.80 -3.17
C THR A 35 -4.04 -1.22 -2.56
N ILE A 36 -4.53 -1.78 -1.45
CA ILE A 36 -5.69 -1.22 -0.71
C ILE A 36 -5.36 0.21 -0.26
N LEU A 37 -4.19 0.41 0.35
CA LEU A 37 -3.74 1.72 0.84
C LEU A 37 -3.60 2.74 -0.29
N MET A 38 -2.94 2.34 -1.38
CA MET A 38 -2.71 3.21 -2.52
C MET A 38 -3.98 3.54 -3.28
N SER A 39 -4.94 2.61 -3.37
CA SER A 39 -6.25 2.89 -3.94
C SER A 39 -6.96 4.02 -3.16
N LEU A 40 -7.06 3.92 -1.83
CA LEU A 40 -7.68 5.00 -1.03
C LEU A 40 -6.90 6.31 -1.15
N TYR A 41 -5.57 6.25 -1.12
CA TYR A 41 -4.73 7.45 -1.24
C TYR A 41 -4.92 8.14 -2.60
N HIS A 42 -5.04 7.36 -3.68
CA HIS A 42 -5.38 7.87 -5.01
C HIS A 42 -6.78 8.48 -5.04
N SER A 43 -7.81 7.83 -4.49
CA SER A 43 -9.17 8.39 -4.45
C SER A 43 -9.24 9.72 -3.69
N LYS A 44 -8.43 9.90 -2.62
CA LYS A 44 -8.37 11.15 -1.86
C LYS A 44 -7.69 12.30 -2.59
N HIS A 45 -6.61 12.00 -3.33
CA HIS A 45 -5.72 13.03 -3.89
C HIS A 45 -5.81 13.17 -5.42
N ASN A 46 -6.52 12.28 -6.11
CA ASN A 46 -6.81 12.30 -7.54
C ASN A 46 -8.26 11.85 -7.78
N PRO A 47 -9.26 12.63 -7.34
CA PRO A 47 -10.67 12.19 -7.28
C PRO A 47 -11.28 11.82 -8.65
N ASP A 48 -10.71 12.33 -9.74
CA ASP A 48 -11.16 12.03 -11.11
C ASP A 48 -10.58 10.73 -11.66
N TRP A 49 -9.65 10.09 -10.95
CA TRP A 49 -8.99 8.86 -11.39
C TRP A 49 -9.63 7.63 -10.75
N TRP A 50 -9.78 6.55 -11.54
CA TRP A 50 -10.22 5.23 -11.07
C TRP A 50 -11.57 5.25 -10.33
N THR A 51 -12.53 6.03 -10.82
CA THR A 51 -13.83 6.26 -10.15
C THR A 51 -14.77 5.04 -10.17
N GLU A 52 -14.48 4.02 -10.99
CA GLU A 52 -15.24 2.78 -10.99
C GLU A 52 -15.11 2.05 -9.65
N GLU A 53 -16.22 1.49 -9.17
CA GLU A 53 -16.31 0.77 -7.88
C GLU A 53 -15.26 -0.34 -7.73
N LYS A 54 -14.94 -1.04 -8.82
CA LYS A 54 -13.97 -2.15 -8.83
C LYS A 54 -12.53 -1.74 -8.47
N TYR A 55 -12.20 -0.46 -8.61
CA TYR A 55 -10.88 0.07 -8.25
C TYR A 55 -10.81 0.66 -6.85
N GLN A 56 -11.94 0.73 -6.14
CA GLN A 56 -11.97 1.29 -4.80
C GLN A 56 -11.38 0.33 -3.78
N TRP A 57 -10.74 0.90 -2.76
CA TRP A 57 -10.01 0.17 -1.73
C TRP A 57 -10.86 -0.89 -1.03
N TYR A 58 -12.15 -0.60 -0.80
CA TYR A 58 -13.07 -1.53 -0.14
C TYR A 58 -13.37 -2.74 -1.02
N THR A 59 -13.51 -2.57 -2.33
CA THR A 59 -13.72 -3.66 -3.28
C THR A 59 -12.48 -4.56 -3.36
N ILE A 60 -11.30 -3.96 -3.51
CA ILE A 60 -10.03 -4.68 -3.51
C ILE A 60 -9.85 -5.48 -2.21
N ARG A 61 -10.18 -4.85 -1.08
CA ARG A 61 -10.15 -5.48 0.24
C ARG A 61 -11.08 -6.69 0.35
N GLN A 62 -12.29 -6.61 -0.21
CA GLN A 62 -13.22 -7.75 -0.23
C GLN A 62 -12.72 -8.88 -1.13
N MET A 63 -12.15 -8.56 -2.29
CA MET A 63 -11.57 -9.58 -3.18
C MET A 63 -10.43 -10.35 -2.50
N LEU A 64 -9.52 -9.65 -1.82
CA LEU A 64 -8.43 -10.30 -1.07
C LEU A 64 -8.97 -11.18 0.06
N LYS A 65 -9.99 -10.72 0.80
CA LYS A 65 -10.69 -11.53 1.80
C LYS A 65 -11.28 -12.81 1.21
N GLN A 66 -11.94 -12.73 0.05
CA GLN A 66 -12.52 -13.89 -0.63
C GLN A 66 -11.46 -14.92 -1.04
N MET A 67 -10.25 -14.46 -1.33
CA MET A 67 -9.10 -15.31 -1.65
C MET A 67 -8.36 -15.83 -0.42
N SER A 68 -8.85 -15.56 0.80
CA SER A 68 -8.16 -15.87 2.06
C SER A 68 -6.76 -15.25 2.19
N ALA A 69 -6.53 -14.12 1.48
CA ALA A 69 -5.30 -13.35 1.59
C ALA A 69 -5.37 -12.40 2.80
N PRO A 70 -4.22 -12.03 3.40
CA PRO A 70 -4.17 -11.09 4.50
C PRO A 70 -4.63 -9.70 4.08
N VAL A 71 -5.31 -9.04 5.01
CA VAL A 71 -5.94 -7.74 4.83
C VAL A 71 -5.81 -6.85 6.08
N THR A 72 -5.04 -7.30 7.06
CA THR A 72 -4.52 -6.50 8.18
C THR A 72 -3.01 -6.70 8.29
N LEU A 73 -2.32 -5.78 8.96
CA LEU A 73 -0.87 -5.91 9.17
C LEU A 73 -0.52 -7.05 10.13
N GLU A 74 -1.41 -7.36 11.08
CA GLU A 74 -1.29 -8.50 11.97
C GLU A 74 -1.37 -9.83 11.20
N GLU A 75 -2.35 -9.98 10.30
CA GLU A 75 -2.48 -11.17 9.43
C GLU A 75 -1.26 -11.31 8.50
N LEU A 76 -0.71 -10.19 8.02
CA LEU A 76 0.50 -10.17 7.20
C LEU A 76 1.76 -10.48 8.01
N GLY A 77 1.74 -10.29 9.33
CA GLY A 77 2.93 -10.44 10.19
C GLY A 77 3.97 -9.33 9.98
N VAL A 78 3.54 -8.12 9.65
CA VAL A 78 4.42 -6.97 9.39
C VAL A 78 4.17 -5.86 10.41
N GLU A 79 5.26 -5.33 10.97
CA GLU A 79 5.22 -4.25 11.95
C GLU A 79 4.62 -2.96 11.36
N VAL A 80 3.77 -2.29 12.14
CA VAL A 80 3.07 -1.06 11.71
C VAL A 80 4.04 0.04 11.31
N ASP A 81 5.12 0.22 12.09
CA ASP A 81 6.12 1.26 11.82
C ASP A 81 6.85 1.04 10.50
N VAL A 82 7.05 -0.21 10.06
CA VAL A 82 7.67 -0.51 8.75
C VAL A 82 6.79 0.02 7.62
N VAL A 83 5.47 -0.20 7.70
CA VAL A 83 4.53 0.27 6.67
C VAL A 83 4.39 1.79 6.70
N ILE A 84 4.38 2.40 7.89
CA ILE A 84 4.38 3.87 8.03
C ILE A 84 5.62 4.47 7.36
N ASN A 85 6.79 3.91 7.61
CA ASN A 85 8.04 4.39 7.00
C ASN A 85 8.06 4.14 5.49
N ALA A 86 7.51 3.01 5.02
CA ALA A 86 7.36 2.73 3.59
C ALA A 86 6.49 3.78 2.88
N LEU A 87 5.39 4.20 3.50
CA LEU A 87 4.50 5.25 2.99
C LEU A 87 5.17 6.64 2.99
N ASN A 88 6.02 6.92 3.98
CA ASN A 88 6.70 8.21 4.11
C ASN A 88 7.92 8.33 3.20
N GLU A 89 8.74 7.30 3.07
CA GLU A 89 10.02 7.42 2.37
C GLU A 89 10.37 6.30 1.41
N GLY A 90 9.47 5.33 1.20
CA GLY A 90 9.72 4.20 0.31
C GLY A 90 10.04 4.61 -1.13
N TYR A 91 9.52 5.75 -1.58
CA TYR A 91 9.82 6.30 -2.90
C TYR A 91 11.33 6.48 -3.16
N LYS A 92 12.14 6.68 -2.12
CA LYS A 92 13.60 6.85 -2.21
C LYS A 92 14.32 5.59 -2.70
N ILE A 93 13.71 4.41 -2.57
CA ILE A 93 14.27 3.14 -3.03
C ILE A 93 14.35 3.09 -4.56
N ARG A 94 13.39 3.72 -5.24
CA ARG A 94 13.26 3.70 -6.69
C ARG A 94 13.01 5.10 -7.25
N PRO A 95 14.01 6.01 -7.17
CA PRO A 95 13.84 7.40 -7.60
C PRO A 95 13.47 7.55 -9.08
N GLU A 96 13.79 6.56 -9.91
CA GLU A 96 13.44 6.50 -11.34
C GLU A 96 11.97 6.11 -11.60
N ARG A 97 11.26 5.62 -10.58
CA ARG A 97 9.90 5.08 -10.66
C ARG A 97 8.89 6.04 -10.04
N TYR A 98 8.64 7.17 -10.71
CA TYR A 98 7.70 8.17 -10.22
C TYR A 98 6.28 7.61 -9.99
N THR A 99 5.74 7.84 -8.79
CA THR A 99 4.41 7.40 -8.32
C THR A 99 3.78 8.50 -7.45
N ILE A 100 2.58 8.24 -6.90
CA ILE A 100 1.96 9.17 -5.95
C ILE A 100 2.83 9.44 -4.72
N LEU A 101 3.62 8.47 -4.24
CA LEU A 101 4.52 8.64 -3.09
C LEU A 101 5.71 9.57 -3.40
N HIS A 102 6.08 9.73 -4.67
CA HIS A 102 7.08 10.72 -5.07
C HIS A 102 6.49 12.14 -5.08
N LYS A 103 5.26 12.26 -5.54
CA LYS A 103 4.53 13.53 -5.60
C LYS A 103 4.13 14.00 -4.20
N ARG A 104 3.70 13.05 -3.36
CA ARG A 104 3.11 13.24 -2.04
C ARG A 104 3.55 12.08 -1.13
N PRO A 105 4.75 12.16 -0.55
CA PRO A 105 5.13 11.28 0.54
C PRO A 105 4.12 11.41 1.69
N VAL A 106 3.78 10.31 2.36
CA VAL A 106 2.72 10.31 3.38
C VAL A 106 3.31 10.57 4.76
N PRO A 107 3.02 11.71 5.43
CA PRO A 107 3.48 11.96 6.79
C PRO A 107 2.93 10.93 7.78
N LYS A 108 3.62 10.73 8.90
CA LYS A 108 3.29 9.68 9.88
C LYS A 108 1.84 9.76 10.37
N GLU A 109 1.34 10.96 10.66
CA GLU A 109 -0.03 11.18 11.15
C GLU A 109 -1.08 10.82 10.09
N GLU A 110 -0.81 11.15 8.83
CA GLU A 110 -1.68 10.78 7.70
C GLU A 110 -1.60 9.27 7.42
N ALA A 111 -0.42 8.66 7.55
CA ALA A 111 -0.22 7.23 7.37
C ALA A 111 -1.01 6.41 8.40
N VAL A 112 -0.96 6.80 9.68
CA VAL A 112 -1.79 6.18 10.74
C VAL A 112 -3.28 6.32 10.42
N THR A 113 -3.70 7.51 9.99
CA THR A 113 -5.10 7.75 9.58
C THR A 113 -5.51 6.87 8.40
N LEU A 114 -4.62 6.70 7.42
CA LEU A 114 -4.84 5.87 6.24
C LEU A 114 -5.02 4.40 6.64
N LEU A 115 -4.09 3.87 7.46
CA LEU A 115 -4.14 2.49 7.97
C LEU A 115 -5.44 2.22 8.72
N LYS A 116 -5.85 3.12 9.63
CA LYS A 116 -7.13 3.01 10.36
C LYS A 116 -8.33 3.08 9.41
N SER A 117 -8.33 4.00 8.45
CA SER A 117 -9.44 4.17 7.48
C SER A 117 -9.68 2.93 6.62
N THR A 118 -8.61 2.19 6.27
CA THR A 118 -8.70 0.94 5.50
C THR A 118 -8.94 -0.31 6.35
N GLY A 119 -8.99 -0.16 7.68
CA GLY A 119 -9.09 -1.28 8.62
C GLY A 119 -7.89 -2.22 8.56
N MET A 120 -6.68 -1.67 8.39
CA MET A 120 -5.40 -2.40 8.39
C MET A 120 -4.86 -2.62 9.80
N ILE A 121 -5.18 -1.70 10.71
CA ILE A 121 -4.87 -1.75 12.13
C ILE A 121 -6.14 -1.43 12.92
N SER A 122 -6.27 -2.02 14.11
CA SER A 122 -7.38 -1.74 15.03
C SER A 122 -7.30 -0.31 15.56
N VAL A 123 -8.46 0.26 15.94
CA VAL A 123 -8.60 1.63 16.45
C VAL A 123 -8.14 1.74 17.88
#